data_AF-A0A165CXF6-F1
#
_entry.id   AF-A0A165CXF6-F1
#
_cell.length_a   1.000
_cell.length_b   1.000
_cell.length_c   1.000
_cell.angle_alpha   90.00
_cell.angle_beta   90.00
_cell.angle_gamma   90.00
#
_symmetry.space_group_name_H-M   'P 1'
#
loop_
_entity.id
_entity.type
_entity.pdbx_description
1 polymer ?
#
loop_
_entity_poly.entity_id
_entity_poly.type
_entity_poly.pdbx_seq_one_letter_code
_entity_poly.pdbx_strand_id
1 'polypeptide(L)'
;MAPHFARTILLLAAGLSDPLNPNVCVCCLAGIVPTTALDDPLFATELRRNQHRFLNAAVSYIIAKGNALRTEIVAVDHRAQLQLWVRQCMSRTRATERRLRHQSMLDIWAVRGTYMDVELLCIIVHYCLSMVRRHSSQRFSRHLWPTCAEDVLPTGSLETVLSLCVLMERVDATAIASFALDVHATCESELRTHKGPIIDATLAAMVSTIACLDRSIDLGHSLGGPGQDVSDYPMQRLDNLTRFFFEITVPLVASLSATYVVERMIPMINRALAVATLPRTIEDLACIGGMLFEAFHPSLALHPRIEEFRLSRRLNPEDPYRSLHQILVHTILRRTCAGPGCAVTERDISRSLSLCGRCRIFRYCTQTCQKNHWRASHKSSCDALCMLFNATGISSSQFSVAFPVDEFTIACRAARFSGEDISTLARAYGLISADVPMKALHGAAETWEAIWLRQFRAGEDEVPSHER
;
A
#
# COMPACT_ATOMS: atom_id res chain seq x y z
N MET A 1 -1.37 7.52 -30.24
CA MET A 1 0.05 7.50 -29.82
C MET A 1 0.92 7.63 -31.06
N ALA A 2 1.90 8.55 -31.10
CA ALA A 2 2.70 8.78 -32.31
C ALA A 2 3.56 7.53 -32.65
N PRO A 3 3.74 7.16 -33.94
CA PRO A 3 4.53 5.98 -34.34
C PRO A 3 5.94 5.93 -33.75
N HIS A 4 6.53 7.10 -33.50
CA HIS A 4 7.85 7.23 -32.87
C HIS A 4 7.86 6.68 -31.42
N PHE A 5 6.77 6.83 -30.68
CA PHE A 5 6.70 6.40 -29.29
C PHE A 5 6.74 4.88 -29.15
N ALA A 6 5.92 4.15 -29.93
CA ALA A 6 5.90 2.68 -29.92
C ALA A 6 7.27 2.10 -30.30
N ARG A 7 7.94 2.70 -31.29
CA ARG A 7 9.31 2.32 -31.67
C ARG A 7 10.32 2.58 -30.54
N THR A 8 10.23 3.73 -29.87
CA THR A 8 11.09 4.02 -28.72
C THR A 8 10.91 3.00 -27.60
N ILE A 9 9.67 2.66 -27.24
CA ILE A 9 9.41 1.65 -26.21
C ILE A 9 9.96 0.28 -26.60
N LEU A 10 9.81 -0.14 -27.85
CA LEU A 10 10.35 -1.42 -28.32
C LEU A 10 11.88 -1.48 -28.14
N LEU A 11 12.58 -0.37 -28.46
CA LEU A 11 14.03 -0.27 -28.26
C LEU A 11 14.41 -0.26 -26.78
N LEU A 12 13.65 0.45 -25.93
CA LEU A 12 13.86 0.43 -24.48
C LEU A 12 13.64 -0.98 -23.90
N ALA A 13 12.60 -1.68 -24.33
CA ALA A 13 12.32 -3.05 -23.90
C ALA A 13 13.45 -4.02 -24.28
N ALA A 14 14.01 -3.88 -25.50
CA ALA A 14 15.17 -4.65 -25.91
C ALA A 14 16.44 -4.27 -25.13
N GLY A 15 16.62 -2.98 -24.81
CA GLY A 15 17.73 -2.51 -23.99
C GLY A 15 17.67 -3.00 -22.53
N LEU A 16 16.47 -3.28 -22.02
CA LEU A 16 16.24 -3.76 -20.64
C LEU A 16 16.14 -5.30 -20.54
N SER A 17 16.25 -6.05 -21.64
CA SER A 17 16.02 -7.49 -21.61
C SER A 17 17.09 -8.28 -20.87
N ASP A 18 18.33 -7.78 -20.82
CA ASP A 18 19.35 -8.25 -19.87
C ASP A 18 19.35 -7.27 -18.68
N PRO A 19 18.76 -7.65 -17.54
CA PRO A 19 18.61 -6.74 -16.42
C PRO A 19 19.93 -6.46 -15.68
N LEU A 20 20.96 -7.30 -15.88
CA LEU A 20 22.29 -7.10 -15.29
C LEU A 20 23.16 -6.19 -16.17
N ASN A 21 22.98 -6.27 -17.50
CA ASN A 21 23.73 -5.46 -18.47
C ASN A 21 22.79 -4.64 -19.36
N PRO A 22 22.08 -3.65 -18.81
CA PRO A 22 21.13 -2.86 -19.59
C PRO A 22 21.86 -2.06 -20.67
N ASN A 23 21.29 -2.02 -21.87
CA ASN A 23 21.68 -1.14 -22.96
C ASN A 23 20.58 -0.11 -23.21
N VAL A 24 20.38 0.76 -22.22
CA VAL A 24 19.30 1.75 -22.20
C VAL A 24 19.85 3.15 -22.01
N CYS A 25 19.38 4.09 -22.83
CA CYS A 25 19.66 5.50 -22.62
C CYS A 25 18.60 6.08 -21.69
N VAL A 26 19.01 6.58 -20.50
CA VAL A 26 18.08 7.21 -19.56
C VAL A 26 17.31 8.36 -20.18
N CYS A 27 17.89 9.12 -21.11
CA CYS A 27 17.24 10.32 -21.64
C CYS A 27 16.07 9.90 -22.52
N CYS A 28 16.20 8.75 -23.19
CA CYS A 28 15.10 8.14 -23.94
C CYS A 28 14.04 7.57 -22.99
N LEU A 29 14.45 7.02 -21.85
CA LEU A 29 13.54 6.56 -20.80
C LEU A 29 12.77 7.73 -20.16
N ALA A 30 13.46 8.80 -19.73
CA ALA A 30 12.86 10.02 -19.23
C ALA A 30 11.92 10.65 -20.27
N GLY A 31 12.29 10.58 -21.56
CA GLY A 31 11.46 11.07 -22.66
C GLY A 31 10.15 10.31 -22.89
N ILE A 32 9.95 9.13 -22.30
CA ILE A 32 8.66 8.43 -22.29
C ILE A 32 7.86 8.68 -21.01
N VAL A 33 8.47 9.24 -19.96
CA VAL A 33 7.73 9.65 -18.75
C VAL A 33 6.95 10.92 -19.10
N PRO A 34 5.61 10.92 -18.98
CA PRO A 34 4.83 12.09 -19.33
C PRO A 34 5.13 13.25 -18.37
N THR A 35 5.65 14.36 -18.87
CA THR A 35 5.97 15.54 -18.03
C THR A 35 4.73 16.24 -17.48
N THR A 36 3.59 16.11 -18.16
CA THR A 36 2.30 16.73 -17.78
C THR A 36 1.18 15.70 -17.57
N ALA A 37 1.48 14.40 -17.69
CA ALA A 37 0.48 13.34 -17.86
C ALA A 37 0.59 12.20 -16.83
N LEU A 38 1.15 12.48 -15.65
CA LEU A 38 0.98 11.57 -14.50
C LEU A 38 -0.49 11.42 -14.08
N ASP A 39 -1.40 12.19 -14.68
CA ASP A 39 -2.86 12.03 -14.55
C ASP A 39 -3.56 11.62 -15.86
N ASP A 40 -2.84 11.22 -16.93
CA ASP A 40 -3.47 10.73 -18.16
C ASP A 40 -3.70 9.20 -18.14
N PRO A 41 -4.92 8.72 -17.75
CA PRO A 41 -5.22 7.30 -17.70
C PRO A 41 -5.12 6.60 -19.06
N LEU A 42 -5.16 7.34 -20.18
CA LEU A 42 -4.99 6.77 -21.51
C LEU A 42 -3.56 6.29 -21.73
N PHE A 43 -2.57 7.02 -21.21
CA PHE A 43 -1.17 6.63 -21.29
C PHE A 43 -0.90 5.29 -20.58
N ALA A 44 -1.34 5.16 -19.33
CA ALA A 44 -1.21 3.90 -18.59
C ALA A 44 -1.98 2.77 -19.26
N THR A 45 -3.20 3.03 -19.73
CA THR A 45 -4.02 2.01 -20.41
C THR A 45 -3.33 1.49 -21.68
N GLU A 46 -2.73 2.40 -22.46
CA GLU A 46 -2.03 2.05 -23.69
C GLU A 46 -0.73 1.28 -23.43
N LEU A 47 0.08 1.69 -22.45
CA LEU A 47 1.24 0.92 -22.00
C LEU A 47 0.84 -0.49 -21.54
N ARG A 48 -0.19 -0.56 -20.69
CA ARG A 48 -0.67 -1.82 -20.14
C ARG A 48 -1.28 -2.73 -21.19
N ARG A 49 -1.87 -2.21 -22.27
CA ARG A 49 -2.48 -3.02 -23.33
C ARG A 49 -1.46 -3.52 -24.34
N ASN A 50 -0.51 -2.67 -24.72
CA ASN A 50 0.31 -2.90 -25.90
C ASN A 50 1.81 -3.09 -25.60
N GLN A 51 2.26 -2.83 -24.37
CA GLN A 51 3.69 -2.79 -24.03
C GLN A 51 4.07 -3.72 -22.87
N HIS A 52 3.46 -4.91 -22.79
CA HIS A 52 3.73 -5.90 -21.73
C HIS A 52 5.23 -6.24 -21.64
N ARG A 53 5.89 -6.45 -22.79
CA ARG A 53 7.32 -6.79 -22.85
C ARG A 53 8.19 -5.72 -22.19
N PHE A 54 7.86 -4.45 -22.40
CA PHE A 54 8.58 -3.34 -21.77
C PHE A 54 8.36 -3.34 -20.25
N LEU A 55 7.12 -3.49 -19.79
CA LEU A 55 6.79 -3.49 -18.37
C LEU A 55 7.43 -4.68 -17.63
N ASN A 56 7.41 -5.89 -18.22
CA ASN A 56 8.08 -7.07 -17.66
C ASN A 56 9.60 -6.87 -17.57
N ALA A 57 10.22 -6.31 -18.61
CA ALA A 57 11.65 -6.01 -18.62
C ALA A 57 12.01 -4.93 -17.59
N ALA A 58 11.15 -3.90 -17.43
CA ALA A 58 11.31 -2.85 -16.43
C ALA A 58 11.26 -3.40 -15.00
N VAL A 59 10.26 -4.23 -14.67
CA VAL A 59 10.17 -4.86 -13.34
C VAL A 59 11.38 -5.76 -13.10
N SER A 60 11.72 -6.63 -14.07
CA SER A 60 12.89 -7.51 -13.97
C SER A 60 14.19 -6.73 -13.72
N TYR A 61 14.36 -5.60 -14.41
CA TYR A 61 15.48 -4.69 -14.23
C TYR A 61 15.56 -4.09 -12.82
N ILE A 62 14.44 -3.51 -12.34
CA ILE A 62 14.37 -2.93 -11.00
C ILE A 62 14.76 -3.97 -9.96
N ILE A 63 14.17 -5.17 -10.03
CA ILE A 63 14.42 -6.24 -9.06
C ILE A 63 15.86 -6.77 -9.14
N ALA A 64 16.41 -6.96 -10.34
CA ALA A 64 17.81 -7.37 -10.49
C ALA A 64 18.79 -6.34 -9.92
N LYS A 65 18.51 -5.04 -10.05
CA LYS A 65 19.34 -3.98 -9.45
C LYS A 65 19.29 -4.01 -7.93
N GLY A 66 18.11 -4.22 -7.32
CA GLY A 66 18.00 -4.43 -5.89
C GLY A 66 18.80 -5.64 -5.41
N ASN A 67 18.73 -6.75 -6.13
CA ASN A 67 19.54 -7.95 -5.85
C ASN A 67 21.05 -7.70 -5.97
N ALA A 68 21.49 -7.00 -7.02
CA ALA A 68 22.91 -6.68 -7.22
C ALA A 68 23.46 -5.79 -6.09
N LEU A 69 22.64 -4.84 -5.59
CA LEU A 69 22.99 -4.02 -4.44
C LEU A 69 23.09 -4.84 -3.15
N ARG A 70 22.22 -5.84 -2.99
CA ARG A 70 22.22 -6.73 -1.82
C ARG A 70 23.47 -7.60 -1.75
N THR A 71 23.94 -8.10 -2.89
CA THR A 71 25.11 -9.00 -2.93
C THR A 71 26.44 -8.26 -3.06
N GLU A 72 26.43 -6.93 -3.14
CA GLU A 72 27.62 -6.10 -3.38
C GLU A 72 28.39 -6.49 -4.67
N ILE A 73 27.77 -7.23 -5.59
CA ILE A 73 28.44 -7.86 -6.76
C ILE A 73 28.75 -6.85 -7.88
N VAL A 74 28.35 -5.59 -7.78
CA VAL A 74 28.60 -4.62 -8.85
C VAL A 74 29.13 -3.29 -8.30
N ALA A 75 30.44 -3.14 -8.36
CA ALA A 75 31.12 -1.85 -8.46
C ALA A 75 31.67 -1.61 -9.88
N VAL A 76 31.01 -2.13 -10.91
CA VAL A 76 31.11 -1.43 -12.21
C VAL A 76 30.43 -0.10 -11.98
N ASP A 77 31.10 1.00 -12.34
CA ASP A 77 30.56 2.34 -12.25
C ASP A 77 29.28 2.44 -13.11
N HIS A 78 28.14 2.09 -12.52
CA HIS A 78 26.82 2.05 -13.16
C HIS A 78 26.52 3.42 -13.80
N ARG A 79 26.98 4.49 -13.16
CA ARG A 79 26.95 5.85 -13.71
C ARG A 79 27.78 5.97 -14.98
N ALA A 80 29.03 5.48 -15.03
CA ALA A 80 29.83 5.49 -16.25
C ALA A 80 29.16 4.69 -17.39
N GLN A 81 28.59 3.52 -17.09
CA GLN A 81 27.87 2.71 -18.08
C GLN A 81 26.67 3.48 -18.64
N LEU A 82 25.86 4.05 -17.76
CA LEU A 82 24.72 4.87 -18.12
C LEU A 82 25.12 6.11 -18.95
N GLN A 83 26.19 6.81 -18.57
CA GLN A 83 26.74 7.95 -19.33
C GLN A 83 27.21 7.53 -20.73
N LEU A 84 27.85 6.36 -20.85
CA LEU A 84 28.26 5.80 -22.13
C LEU A 84 27.04 5.60 -23.03
N TRP A 85 25.94 5.04 -22.53
CA TRP A 85 24.73 4.84 -23.33
C TRP A 85 24.08 6.15 -23.77
N VAL A 86 24.08 7.17 -22.92
CA VAL A 86 23.62 8.51 -23.31
C VAL A 86 24.48 9.08 -24.45
N ARG A 87 25.80 9.00 -24.34
CA ARG A 87 26.73 9.47 -25.39
C ARG A 87 26.58 8.70 -26.70
N GLN A 88 26.42 7.38 -26.63
CA GLN A 88 26.14 6.57 -27.82
C GLN A 88 24.80 6.91 -28.47
N CYS A 89 23.77 7.22 -27.68
CA CYS A 89 22.50 7.70 -28.22
C CYS A 89 22.65 9.07 -28.90
N MET A 90 23.40 9.99 -28.28
CA MET A 90 23.72 11.31 -28.83
C MET A 90 24.44 11.23 -30.19
N SER A 91 25.40 10.32 -30.34
CA SER A 91 26.16 10.16 -31.59
C SER A 91 25.32 9.60 -32.73
N ARG A 92 24.32 8.76 -32.40
CA ARG A 92 23.41 8.15 -33.38
C ARG A 92 22.30 9.10 -33.87
N THR A 93 21.92 10.11 -33.08
CA THR A 93 20.90 11.09 -33.48
C THR A 93 21.51 12.28 -34.23
N ARG A 94 20.86 12.72 -35.31
CA ARG A 94 21.19 13.98 -36.01
C ARG A 94 20.38 15.19 -35.50
N ALA A 95 19.32 14.95 -34.73
CA ALA A 95 18.45 16.02 -34.23
C ALA A 95 19.12 16.81 -33.09
N THR A 96 19.36 18.11 -33.31
CA THR A 96 20.01 19.02 -32.35
C THR A 96 19.25 19.09 -31.02
N GLU A 97 17.92 19.22 -31.05
CA GLU A 97 17.09 19.29 -29.85
C GLU A 97 17.25 18.03 -28.98
N ARG A 98 17.28 16.85 -29.59
CA ARG A 98 17.48 15.59 -28.86
C ARG A 98 18.85 15.56 -28.20
N ARG A 99 19.91 16.03 -28.88
CA ARG A 99 21.26 16.12 -28.29
C ARG A 99 21.29 17.08 -27.10
N LEU A 100 20.65 18.24 -27.20
CA LEU A 100 20.55 19.19 -26.09
C LEU A 100 19.85 18.57 -24.88
N ARG A 101 18.71 17.89 -25.07
CA ARG A 101 18.03 17.16 -23.98
C ARG A 101 18.92 16.10 -23.33
N HIS A 102 19.72 15.38 -24.12
CA HIS A 102 20.65 14.37 -23.57
C HIS A 102 21.78 15.03 -22.79
N GLN A 103 22.30 16.17 -23.26
CA GLN A 103 23.30 16.94 -22.53
C GLN A 103 22.75 17.45 -21.20
N SER A 104 21.57 18.08 -21.19
CA SER A 104 20.93 18.54 -19.95
C SER A 104 20.69 17.41 -18.95
N MET A 105 20.34 16.21 -19.43
CA MET A 105 20.20 15.04 -18.58
C MET A 105 21.52 14.55 -17.98
N LEU A 106 22.63 14.62 -18.73
CA LEU A 106 23.97 14.34 -18.17
C LEU A 106 24.34 15.32 -17.07
N ASP A 107 23.94 16.59 -17.20
CA ASP A 107 24.19 17.63 -16.20
C ASP A 107 23.34 17.39 -14.93
N ILE A 108 22.06 17.05 -15.08
CA ILE A 108 21.19 16.65 -13.95
C ILE A 108 21.76 15.42 -13.24
N TRP A 109 22.25 14.45 -14.00
CA TRP A 109 22.90 13.24 -13.50
C TRP A 109 24.19 13.48 -12.75
N ALA A 110 24.90 14.57 -13.08
CA ALA A 110 26.07 14.91 -12.32
C ALA A 110 25.74 15.14 -10.83
N VAL A 111 24.49 15.56 -10.56
CA VAL A 111 23.96 15.94 -9.26
C VAL A 111 23.06 14.85 -8.63
N ARG A 112 22.15 14.22 -9.38
CA ARG A 112 21.07 13.36 -8.87
C ARG A 112 21.39 11.87 -8.62
N GLY A 113 22.66 11.51 -8.53
CA GLY A 113 23.07 10.16 -8.11
C GLY A 113 22.92 9.07 -9.19
N THR A 114 23.16 7.81 -8.81
CA THR A 114 23.45 6.71 -9.75
C THR A 114 22.25 5.91 -10.23
N TYR A 115 21.05 6.07 -9.64
CA TYR A 115 19.90 5.15 -9.86
C TYR A 115 18.67 5.79 -10.50
N MET A 116 18.85 6.87 -11.26
CA MET A 116 17.74 7.58 -11.90
C MET A 116 16.95 6.72 -12.90
N ASP A 117 17.60 5.76 -13.54
CA ASP A 117 16.93 4.79 -14.40
C ASP A 117 15.96 3.89 -13.63
N VAL A 118 16.36 3.40 -12.44
CA VAL A 118 15.48 2.65 -11.53
C VAL A 118 14.31 3.52 -11.08
N GLU A 119 14.57 4.75 -10.67
CA GLU A 119 13.52 5.70 -10.27
C GLU A 119 12.50 5.94 -11.39
N LEU A 120 12.96 6.26 -12.60
CA LEU A 120 12.07 6.51 -13.76
C LEU A 120 11.23 5.27 -14.11
N LEU A 121 11.82 4.08 -14.05
CA LEU A 121 11.08 2.83 -14.28
C LEU A 121 10.06 2.57 -13.17
N CYS A 122 10.41 2.82 -11.90
CA CYS A 122 9.47 2.75 -10.79
C CYS A 122 8.29 3.69 -10.98
N ILE A 123 8.50 4.94 -11.44
CA ILE A 123 7.41 5.88 -11.77
C ILE A 123 6.47 5.28 -12.82
N ILE A 124 7.02 4.78 -13.94
CA ILE A 124 6.21 4.24 -15.04
C ILE A 124 5.41 3.01 -14.59
N VAL A 125 6.06 2.09 -13.86
CA VAL A 125 5.44 0.84 -13.42
C VAL A 125 4.41 1.12 -12.31
N HIS A 126 4.74 1.95 -11.32
CA HIS A 126 3.80 2.44 -10.31
C HIS A 126 2.56 3.04 -10.97
N TYR A 127 2.73 3.86 -12.00
CA TYR A 127 1.58 4.44 -12.70
C TYR A 127 0.68 3.36 -13.34
N CYS A 128 1.28 2.33 -13.91
CA CYS A 128 0.54 1.19 -14.46
C CYS A 128 -0.16 0.35 -13.37
N LEU A 129 0.49 0.10 -12.22
CA LEU A 129 -0.05 -0.71 -11.14
C LEU A 129 -1.11 0.04 -10.30
N SER A 130 -0.95 1.33 -10.05
CA SER A 130 -1.95 2.14 -9.34
C SER A 130 -3.31 2.13 -10.06
N MET A 131 -3.32 2.04 -11.40
CA MET A 131 -4.53 1.84 -12.21
C MET A 131 -5.17 0.46 -11.99
N VAL A 132 -4.38 -0.57 -11.68
CA VAL A 132 -4.88 -1.91 -11.29
C VAL A 132 -5.64 -1.81 -9.96
N ARG A 133 -5.11 -1.05 -8.98
CA ARG A 133 -5.72 -0.91 -7.65
C ARG A 133 -7.14 -0.34 -7.69
N ARG A 134 -7.47 0.49 -8.68
CA ARG A 134 -8.83 1.01 -8.90
C ARG A 134 -9.84 -0.10 -9.24
N HIS A 135 -9.35 -1.26 -9.67
CA HIS A 135 -10.16 -2.40 -10.07
C HIS A 135 -9.65 -3.69 -9.41
N SER A 136 -9.76 -3.80 -8.07
CA SER A 136 -9.30 -4.96 -7.29
C SER A 136 -9.73 -6.33 -7.85
N SER A 137 -10.89 -6.45 -8.52
CA SER A 137 -11.33 -7.66 -9.25
C SER A 137 -10.44 -8.08 -10.40
N GLN A 138 -9.75 -7.12 -11.01
CA GLN A 138 -8.94 -7.26 -12.20
C GLN A 138 -7.48 -6.97 -11.87
N ARG A 139 -7.04 -7.43 -10.69
CA ARG A 139 -5.62 -7.44 -10.29
C ARG A 139 -4.71 -7.89 -11.44
N PHE A 140 -5.17 -8.89 -12.17
CA PHE A 140 -4.51 -9.37 -13.38
C PHE A 140 -5.51 -9.61 -14.49
N SER A 141 -5.22 -9.13 -15.69
CA SER A 141 -6.12 -9.20 -16.85
C SER A 141 -5.50 -10.04 -17.97
N ARG A 142 -6.33 -10.72 -18.76
CA ARG A 142 -5.84 -11.43 -19.97
C ARG A 142 -5.33 -10.47 -21.05
N HIS A 143 -5.76 -9.21 -21.01
CA HIS A 143 -5.51 -8.23 -22.08
C HIS A 143 -4.80 -6.97 -21.61
N LEU A 144 -4.59 -6.81 -20.30
CA LEU A 144 -3.89 -5.67 -19.72
C LEU A 144 -2.86 -6.19 -18.74
N TRP A 145 -1.66 -5.64 -18.80
CA TRP A 145 -0.63 -5.86 -17.81
C TRP A 145 -1.08 -5.38 -16.41
N PRO A 146 -0.72 -6.05 -15.31
CA PRO A 146 -0.08 -7.37 -15.30
C PRO A 146 -1.08 -8.47 -15.66
N THR A 147 -0.61 -9.53 -16.31
CA THR A 147 -1.44 -10.67 -16.75
C THR A 147 -1.40 -11.84 -15.76
N CYS A 148 -0.30 -11.97 -15.03
CA CYS A 148 -0.09 -12.91 -13.94
C CYS A 148 0.82 -12.32 -12.86
N ALA A 149 1.05 -13.06 -11.77
CA ALA A 149 1.88 -12.59 -10.66
C ALA A 149 3.35 -12.49 -11.02
N GLU A 150 3.81 -13.39 -11.89
CA GLU A 150 5.19 -13.46 -12.38
C GLU A 150 5.58 -12.22 -13.19
N ASP A 151 4.61 -11.51 -13.79
CA ASP A 151 4.86 -10.21 -14.44
C ASP A 151 5.33 -9.12 -13.45
N VAL A 152 4.95 -9.25 -12.17
CA VAL A 152 5.27 -8.29 -11.10
C VAL A 152 6.31 -8.86 -10.12
N LEU A 153 6.40 -10.19 -10.03
CA LEU A 153 7.30 -10.95 -9.15
C LEU A 153 8.25 -11.84 -9.97
N PRO A 154 9.08 -11.29 -10.87
CA PRO A 154 9.82 -12.07 -11.86
C PRO A 154 10.85 -13.04 -11.26
N THR A 155 11.32 -12.78 -10.03
CA THR A 155 12.27 -13.65 -9.31
C THR A 155 11.61 -14.43 -8.16
N GLY A 156 10.28 -14.41 -8.08
CA GLY A 156 9.50 -14.92 -6.95
C GLY A 156 9.18 -13.87 -5.90
N SER A 157 8.19 -14.17 -5.07
CA SER A 157 7.62 -13.29 -4.02
C SER A 157 8.67 -12.75 -3.05
N LEU A 158 9.41 -13.65 -2.41
CA LEU A 158 10.39 -13.26 -1.38
C LEU A 158 11.53 -12.42 -1.96
N GLU A 159 12.19 -12.90 -3.02
CA GLU A 159 13.35 -12.21 -3.60
C GLU A 159 12.99 -10.84 -4.18
N THR A 160 11.80 -10.70 -4.75
CA THR A 160 11.28 -9.41 -5.23
C THR A 160 11.20 -8.42 -4.06
N VAL A 161 10.57 -8.78 -2.94
CA VAL A 161 10.38 -7.85 -1.83
C VAL A 161 11.69 -7.53 -1.11
N LEU A 162 12.59 -8.52 -0.94
CA LEU A 162 13.92 -8.26 -0.40
C LEU A 162 14.70 -7.27 -1.26
N SER A 163 14.62 -7.41 -2.60
CA SER A 163 15.24 -6.46 -3.54
C SER A 163 14.67 -5.05 -3.38
N LEU A 164 13.34 -4.92 -3.23
CA LEU A 164 12.68 -3.64 -3.04
C LEU A 164 13.05 -2.98 -1.71
N CYS A 165 13.17 -3.75 -0.63
CA CYS A 165 13.61 -3.23 0.68
C CYS A 165 15.03 -2.66 0.60
N VAL A 166 15.94 -3.37 -0.07
CA VAL A 166 17.32 -2.89 -0.30
C VAL A 166 17.32 -1.62 -1.16
N LEU A 167 16.48 -1.56 -2.20
CA LEU A 167 16.33 -0.35 -3.00
C LEU A 167 15.81 0.83 -2.19
N MET A 168 14.78 0.65 -1.36
CA MET A 168 14.29 1.73 -0.48
C MET A 168 15.32 2.15 0.57
N GLU A 169 16.18 1.24 1.03
CA GLU A 169 17.27 1.55 1.96
C GLU A 169 18.38 2.37 1.29
N ARG A 170 18.77 1.99 0.05
CA ARG A 170 20.00 2.47 -0.61
C ARG A 170 19.75 3.58 -1.63
N VAL A 171 18.55 3.66 -2.18
CA VAL A 171 18.18 4.60 -3.23
C VAL A 171 17.15 5.58 -2.69
N ASP A 172 17.49 6.85 -2.80
CA ASP A 172 16.66 7.91 -2.31
C ASP A 172 15.63 8.35 -3.37
N ALA A 173 14.55 7.58 -3.49
CA ALA A 173 13.50 7.86 -4.45
C ALA A 173 12.12 7.40 -3.93
N THR A 174 11.21 8.37 -3.73
CA THR A 174 9.80 8.12 -3.33
C THR A 174 9.05 7.21 -4.30
N ALA A 175 9.44 7.21 -5.57
CA ALA A 175 8.89 6.33 -6.58
C ALA A 175 9.10 4.84 -6.25
N ILE A 176 10.20 4.48 -5.59
CA ILE A 176 10.50 3.08 -5.23
C ILE A 176 9.52 2.61 -4.17
N ALA A 177 9.23 3.43 -3.15
CA ALA A 177 8.25 3.09 -2.12
C ALA A 177 6.83 2.99 -2.69
N SER A 178 6.46 3.91 -3.58
CA SER A 178 5.17 3.87 -4.28
C SER A 178 5.03 2.61 -5.15
N PHE A 179 6.10 2.23 -5.86
CA PHE A 179 6.17 0.97 -6.61
C PHE A 179 6.08 -0.24 -5.67
N ALA A 180 6.83 -0.28 -4.57
CA ALA A 180 6.81 -1.38 -3.61
C ALA A 180 5.43 -1.58 -2.97
N LEU A 181 4.75 -0.48 -2.61
CA LEU A 181 3.37 -0.50 -2.13
C LEU A 181 2.40 -1.08 -3.16
N ASP A 182 2.57 -0.72 -4.43
CA ASP A 182 1.73 -1.24 -5.49
C ASP A 182 2.04 -2.69 -5.84
N VAL A 183 3.30 -3.12 -5.75
CA VAL A 183 3.69 -4.53 -5.82
C VAL A 183 3.06 -5.30 -4.67
N HIS A 184 3.06 -4.77 -3.45
CA HIS A 184 2.43 -5.42 -2.30
C HIS A 184 0.91 -5.52 -2.45
N ALA A 185 0.25 -4.41 -2.77
CA ALA A 185 -1.20 -4.35 -2.95
C ALA A 185 -1.67 -5.19 -4.14
N THR A 186 -0.90 -5.19 -5.23
CA THR A 186 -1.14 -6.10 -6.33
C THR A 186 -0.94 -7.51 -5.81
N CYS A 187 0.24 -7.86 -5.29
CA CYS A 187 0.64 -9.23 -4.98
C CYS A 187 0.36 -9.78 -3.57
N GLU A 188 -0.64 -9.25 -2.88
CA GLU A 188 -0.88 -9.54 -1.46
C GLU A 188 -1.02 -11.05 -1.14
N SER A 189 -1.72 -11.82 -1.98
CA SER A 189 -1.93 -13.25 -1.74
C SER A 189 -0.65 -14.10 -1.84
N GLU A 190 0.25 -13.76 -2.75
CA GLU A 190 1.52 -14.45 -3.02
C GLU A 190 2.58 -14.02 -2.01
N LEU A 191 2.52 -12.77 -1.54
CA LEU A 191 3.38 -12.26 -0.49
C LEU A 191 2.96 -12.73 0.90
N ARG A 192 1.72 -13.22 1.06
CA ARG A 192 1.17 -13.64 2.35
C ARG A 192 1.99 -14.72 3.05
N THR A 193 2.59 -15.63 2.30
CA THR A 193 3.44 -16.71 2.85
C THR A 193 4.82 -16.22 3.31
N HIS A 194 5.21 -14.98 2.97
CA HIS A 194 6.53 -14.41 3.24
C HIS A 194 6.50 -13.19 4.15
N LYS A 195 5.39 -12.97 4.86
CA LYS A 195 5.17 -11.79 5.71
C LYS A 195 6.28 -11.53 6.74
N GLY A 196 6.73 -12.57 7.46
CA GLY A 196 7.80 -12.45 8.45
C GLY A 196 9.09 -11.89 7.84
N PRO A 197 9.68 -12.56 6.83
CA PRO A 197 10.85 -12.05 6.12
C PRO A 197 10.69 -10.64 5.54
N ILE A 198 9.50 -10.28 5.04
CA ILE A 198 9.21 -8.93 4.52
C ILE A 198 9.25 -7.88 5.63
N ILE A 199 8.64 -8.17 6.78
CA ILE A 199 8.72 -7.32 7.97
C ILE A 199 10.17 -7.17 8.41
N ASP A 200 10.92 -8.27 8.51
CA ASP A 200 12.32 -8.24 8.94
C ASP A 200 13.20 -7.38 8.03
N ALA A 201 13.04 -7.50 6.71
CA ALA A 201 13.77 -6.69 5.74
C ALA A 201 13.40 -5.20 5.83
N THR A 202 12.12 -4.89 6.02
CA THR A 202 11.64 -3.51 6.20
C THR A 202 12.18 -2.91 7.48
N LEU A 203 12.18 -3.67 8.58
CA LEU A 203 12.77 -3.26 9.86
C LEU A 203 14.26 -2.99 9.74
N ALA A 204 15.01 -3.85 9.04
CA ALA A 204 16.44 -3.63 8.80
C ALA A 204 16.70 -2.33 8.03
N ALA A 205 15.93 -2.06 6.97
CA ALA A 205 16.03 -0.83 6.21
C ALA A 205 15.70 0.42 7.05
N MET A 206 14.68 0.34 7.91
CA MET A 206 14.34 1.42 8.84
C MET A 206 15.45 1.67 9.86
N VAL A 207 16.01 0.62 10.48
CA VAL A 207 17.12 0.75 11.44
C VAL A 207 18.35 1.40 10.79
N SER A 208 18.69 1.00 9.57
CA SER A 208 19.78 1.61 8.78
C SER A 208 19.54 3.11 8.53
N THR A 209 18.30 3.46 8.16
CA THR A 209 17.88 4.85 7.91
C THR A 209 17.90 5.71 9.17
N ILE A 210 17.39 5.18 10.29
CA ILE A 210 17.42 5.86 11.61
C ILE A 210 18.86 6.11 12.04
N ALA A 211 19.75 5.12 11.90
CA ALA A 211 21.16 5.30 12.24
C ALA A 211 21.84 6.37 11.37
N CYS A 212 21.40 6.56 10.12
CA CYS A 212 21.86 7.66 9.28
C CYS A 212 21.36 9.01 9.79
N LEU A 213 20.08 9.12 10.17
CA LEU A 213 19.49 10.31 10.77
C LEU A 213 20.19 10.70 12.08
N ASP A 214 20.42 9.73 12.98
CA ASP A 214 21.14 9.94 14.24
C ASP A 214 22.51 10.61 13.99
N ARG A 215 23.31 10.05 13.07
CA ARG A 215 24.61 10.62 12.69
C ARG A 215 24.50 12.04 12.12
N SER A 216 23.49 12.29 11.30
CA SER A 216 23.26 13.63 10.72
C SER A 216 22.90 14.65 11.80
N ILE A 217 22.11 14.26 12.79
CA ILE A 217 21.73 15.11 13.94
C ILE A 217 22.98 15.40 14.81
N ASP A 218 23.78 14.38 15.12
CA ASP A 218 25.01 14.53 15.92
C ASP A 218 26.04 15.46 15.26
N LEU A 219 26.21 15.34 13.94
CA LEU A 219 27.07 16.23 13.15
C LEU A 219 26.53 17.67 13.13
N GLY A 220 25.22 17.84 12.99
CA GLY A 220 24.57 19.16 13.05
C GLY A 220 24.79 19.85 14.39
N HIS A 221 24.69 19.12 15.51
CA HIS A 221 25.00 19.66 16.84
C HIS A 221 26.48 20.02 17.03
N SER A 222 27.38 19.20 16.48
CA SER A 222 28.83 19.40 16.64
C SER A 222 29.36 20.62 15.88
N LEU A 223 28.76 20.96 14.73
CA LEU A 223 29.24 22.05 13.88
C LEU A 223 28.78 23.44 14.34
N GLY A 224 27.85 23.54 15.31
CA GLY A 224 27.47 24.81 15.98
C GLY A 224 26.97 25.93 15.06
N GLY A 225 26.76 25.64 13.77
CA GLY A 225 26.39 26.61 12.75
C GLY A 225 24.88 26.69 12.58
N PRO A 226 24.24 27.82 12.91
CA PRO A 226 22.83 28.02 12.58
C PRO A 226 22.70 28.14 11.06
N GLY A 227 22.20 27.09 10.39
CA GLY A 227 21.68 27.18 9.03
C GLY A 227 22.32 26.29 7.96
N GLN A 228 23.01 25.21 8.32
CA GLN A 228 23.29 24.19 7.30
C GLN A 228 22.10 23.22 7.25
N ASP A 229 21.29 23.33 6.19
CA ASP A 229 20.14 22.46 5.96
C ASP A 229 20.60 21.00 5.99
N VAL A 230 20.18 20.29 7.03
CA VAL A 230 20.30 18.84 7.09
C VAL A 230 19.55 18.32 5.88
N SER A 231 20.26 17.62 5.00
CA SER A 231 19.69 16.99 3.81
C SER A 231 18.36 16.30 4.15
N ASP A 232 17.25 16.72 3.53
CA ASP A 232 15.91 16.14 3.76
C ASP A 232 15.80 14.65 3.37
N TYR A 233 16.79 14.13 2.63
CA TYR A 233 16.79 12.79 2.06
C TYR A 233 16.55 11.65 3.08
N PRO A 234 17.28 11.54 4.22
CA PRO A 234 17.05 10.44 5.15
C PRO A 234 15.66 10.52 5.83
N MET A 235 15.09 11.71 5.98
CA MET A 235 13.74 11.90 6.53
C MET A 235 12.68 11.43 5.54
N GLN A 236 12.83 11.79 4.26
CA GLN A 236 11.96 11.30 3.19
C GLN A 236 12.06 9.78 3.04
N ARG A 237 13.24 9.20 3.20
CA ARG A 237 13.43 7.74 3.24
C ARG A 237 12.70 7.10 4.41
N LEU A 238 12.77 7.69 5.60
CA LEU A 238 12.04 7.20 6.78
C LEU A 238 10.52 7.26 6.57
N ASP A 239 9.99 8.33 5.97
CA ASP A 239 8.57 8.45 5.62
C ASP A 239 8.11 7.35 4.67
N ASN A 240 8.86 7.15 3.59
CA ASN A 240 8.62 6.11 2.59
C ASN A 240 8.60 4.70 3.21
N LEU A 241 9.60 4.38 4.02
CA LEU A 241 9.69 3.10 4.72
C LEU A 241 8.57 2.94 5.74
N THR A 242 8.22 4.00 6.47
CA THR A 242 7.11 3.99 7.44
C THR A 242 5.79 3.71 6.75
N ARG A 243 5.53 4.35 5.60
CA ARG A 243 4.31 4.12 4.83
C ARG A 243 4.23 2.68 4.32
N PHE A 244 5.34 2.15 3.78
CA PHE A 244 5.41 0.75 3.38
C PHE A 244 5.18 -0.18 4.57
N PHE A 245 5.84 0.11 5.69
CA PHE A 245 5.74 -0.64 6.94
C PHE A 245 4.31 -0.64 7.51
N PHE A 246 3.61 0.49 7.45
CA PHE A 246 2.21 0.60 7.84
C PHE A 246 1.34 -0.36 7.03
N GLU A 247 1.43 -0.28 5.71
CA GLU A 247 0.60 -1.06 4.78
C GLU A 247 0.85 -2.57 4.90
N ILE A 248 2.10 -2.98 5.17
CA ILE A 248 2.39 -4.39 5.44
C ILE A 248 2.04 -4.81 6.86
N THR A 249 2.11 -3.93 7.88
CA THR A 249 1.97 -4.34 9.28
C THR A 249 0.53 -4.34 9.75
N VAL A 250 -0.26 -3.34 9.40
CA VAL A 250 -1.63 -3.17 9.91
C VAL A 250 -2.51 -4.39 9.63
N PRO A 251 -2.51 -5.00 8.43
CA PRO A 251 -3.30 -6.21 8.20
C PRO A 251 -2.81 -7.44 8.99
N LEU A 252 -1.60 -7.36 9.57
CA LEU A 252 -0.88 -8.52 10.10
C LEU A 252 -0.84 -8.61 11.59
N VAL A 253 -0.97 -7.51 12.32
CA VAL A 253 -0.76 -7.45 13.78
C VAL A 253 -1.33 -8.68 14.47
N ALA A 254 -2.54 -9.10 14.14
CA ALA A 254 -3.15 -10.26 14.77
C ALA A 254 -2.71 -11.66 14.32
N SER A 255 -2.10 -11.77 13.15
CA SER A 255 -1.52 -13.00 12.66
C SER A 255 -0.05 -13.18 13.06
N LEU A 256 0.57 -12.14 13.65
CA LEU A 256 1.95 -12.21 14.11
C LEU A 256 2.04 -13.06 15.37
N SER A 257 3.05 -13.92 15.44
CA SER A 257 3.40 -14.58 16.70
C SER A 257 3.88 -13.53 17.69
N ALA A 258 3.24 -13.53 18.87
CA ALA A 258 3.16 -12.36 19.75
C ALA A 258 4.49 -11.81 20.27
N THR A 259 5.53 -12.64 20.38
CA THR A 259 6.67 -12.29 21.22
C THR A 259 7.82 -11.69 20.40
N TYR A 260 8.33 -12.43 19.41
CA TYR A 260 9.56 -12.05 18.71
C TYR A 260 9.43 -10.75 17.90
N VAL A 261 8.30 -10.59 17.22
CA VAL A 261 8.12 -9.50 16.27
C VAL A 261 7.88 -8.18 17.02
N VAL A 262 7.11 -8.21 18.11
CA VAL A 262 6.82 -7.02 18.94
C VAL A 262 8.06 -6.52 19.67
N GLU A 263 8.87 -7.45 20.21
CA GLU A 263 10.13 -7.13 20.90
C GLU A 263 11.14 -6.41 20.01
N ARG A 264 11.08 -6.62 18.69
CA ARG A 264 11.92 -5.91 17.72
C ARG A 264 11.27 -4.63 17.19
N MET A 265 9.96 -4.66 16.92
CA MET A 265 9.26 -3.53 16.31
C MET A 265 9.11 -2.34 17.25
N ILE A 266 8.71 -2.55 18.52
CA ILE A 266 8.45 -1.43 19.44
C ILE A 266 9.73 -0.60 19.69
N PRO A 267 10.91 -1.17 19.98
CA PRO A 267 12.13 -0.38 20.14
C PRO A 267 12.53 0.37 18.86
N MET A 268 12.32 -0.25 17.68
CA MET A 268 12.57 0.40 16.39
C MET A 268 11.64 1.61 16.21
N ILE A 269 10.33 1.44 16.43
CA ILE A 269 9.33 2.51 16.33
C ILE A 269 9.65 3.64 17.31
N ASN A 270 10.03 3.32 18.55
CA ASN A 270 10.43 4.31 19.54
C ASN A 270 11.64 5.13 19.06
N ARG A 271 12.67 4.49 18.49
CA ARG A 271 13.82 5.19 17.91
C ARG A 271 13.43 6.03 16.69
N ALA A 272 12.57 5.49 15.81
CA ALA A 272 12.08 6.20 14.64
C ALA A 272 11.31 7.47 15.05
N LEU A 273 10.44 7.38 16.07
CA LEU A 273 9.67 8.51 16.60
C LEU A 273 10.55 9.59 17.25
N ALA A 274 11.72 9.21 17.77
CA ALA A 274 12.67 10.15 18.37
C ALA A 274 13.36 11.04 17.32
N VAL A 275 13.53 10.54 16.09
CA VAL A 275 14.16 11.29 14.99
C VAL A 275 13.17 11.86 13.98
N ALA A 276 11.96 11.32 13.89
CA ALA A 276 10.96 11.73 12.91
C ALA A 276 10.47 13.18 13.15
N THR A 277 10.52 13.99 12.09
CA THR A 277 10.06 15.39 12.09
C THR A 277 8.80 15.61 11.25
N LEU A 278 8.51 14.73 10.29
CA LEU A 278 7.33 14.83 9.44
C LEU A 278 6.06 14.39 10.21
N PRO A 279 5.02 15.24 10.30
CA PRO A 279 3.81 14.94 11.08
C PRO A 279 3.14 13.62 10.70
N ARG A 280 3.04 13.34 9.40
CA ARG A 280 2.43 12.10 8.90
C ARG A 280 3.22 10.87 9.29
N THR A 281 4.55 10.90 9.14
CA THR A 281 5.42 9.79 9.57
C THR A 281 5.28 9.52 11.06
N ILE A 282 5.18 10.58 11.87
CA ILE A 282 4.95 10.49 13.32
C ILE A 282 3.61 9.81 13.62
N GLU A 283 2.53 10.24 12.96
CA GLU A 283 1.19 9.68 13.13
C GLU A 283 1.15 8.20 12.75
N ASP A 284 1.72 7.83 11.59
CA ASP A 284 1.78 6.44 11.12
C ASP A 284 2.58 5.56 12.10
N LEU A 285 3.76 6.02 12.56
CA LEU A 285 4.57 5.28 13.54
C LEU A 285 3.85 5.13 14.89
N ALA A 286 3.23 6.20 15.40
CA ALA A 286 2.50 6.19 16.66
C ALA A 286 1.28 5.26 16.57
N CYS A 287 0.59 5.26 15.43
CA CYS A 287 -0.52 4.37 15.14
C CYS A 287 -0.08 2.90 15.17
N ILE A 288 1.00 2.54 14.47
CA ILE A 288 1.54 1.16 14.45
C ILE A 288 1.95 0.74 15.86
N GLY A 289 2.70 1.59 16.58
CA GLY A 289 3.11 1.31 17.95
C GLY A 289 1.93 1.08 18.89
N GLY A 290 0.88 1.91 18.76
CA GLY A 290 -0.35 1.78 19.54
C GLY A 290 -1.10 0.48 19.23
N MET A 291 -1.20 0.09 17.95
CA MET A 291 -1.84 -1.17 17.55
C MET A 291 -1.09 -2.40 18.07
N LEU A 292 0.25 -2.40 17.97
CA LEU A 292 1.07 -3.47 18.51
C LEU A 292 0.94 -3.57 20.03
N PHE A 293 0.91 -2.44 20.74
CA PHE A 293 0.72 -2.45 22.18
C PHE A 293 -0.64 -3.03 22.59
N GLU A 294 -1.73 -2.56 21.97
CA GLU A 294 -3.08 -3.03 22.31
C GLU A 294 -3.28 -4.51 21.94
N ALA A 295 -2.61 -5.01 20.89
CA ALA A 295 -2.70 -6.42 20.51
C ALA A 295 -1.91 -7.35 21.45
N PHE A 296 -0.75 -6.92 21.94
CA PHE A 296 0.22 -7.82 22.59
C PHE A 296 0.55 -7.48 24.03
N HIS A 297 0.20 -6.28 24.51
CA HIS A 297 0.49 -5.77 25.84
C HIS A 297 1.95 -6.01 26.27
N PRO A 298 2.95 -5.65 25.43
CA PRO A 298 4.35 -5.93 25.74
C PRO A 298 4.78 -5.14 26.99
N SER A 299 5.63 -5.74 27.82
CA SER A 299 6.27 -5.09 28.98
C SER A 299 7.37 -4.09 28.58
N LEU A 300 7.22 -3.42 27.44
CA LEU A 300 8.20 -2.50 26.87
C LEU A 300 7.77 -1.06 27.11
N ALA A 301 8.74 -0.18 27.38
CA ALA A 301 8.48 1.25 27.47
C ALA A 301 8.01 1.78 26.11
N LEU A 302 6.92 2.53 26.09
CA LEU A 302 6.41 3.19 24.90
C LEU A 302 6.96 4.61 24.77
N HIS A 303 7.19 5.05 23.53
CA HIS A 303 7.47 6.44 23.24
C HIS A 303 6.26 7.33 23.63
N PRO A 304 6.46 8.55 24.19
CA PRO A 304 5.35 9.42 24.62
C PRO A 304 4.30 9.69 23.55
N ARG A 305 4.72 9.85 22.28
CA ARG A 305 3.81 10.01 21.12
C ARG A 305 2.90 8.80 20.89
N ILE A 306 3.34 7.58 21.21
CA ILE A 306 2.48 6.38 21.15
C ILE A 306 1.42 6.47 22.26
N GLU A 307 1.82 6.84 23.48
CA GLU A 307 0.89 7.01 24.59
C GLU A 307 -0.11 8.13 24.32
N GLU A 308 0.35 9.27 23.81
CA GLU A 308 -0.49 10.39 23.40
C GLU A 308 -1.48 9.97 22.31
N PHE A 309 -1.04 9.24 21.29
CA PHE A 309 -1.94 8.70 20.27
C PHE A 309 -2.99 7.76 20.86
N ARG A 310 -2.58 6.85 21.76
CA ARG A 310 -3.50 5.93 22.46
C ARG A 310 -4.51 6.68 23.33
N LEU A 311 -4.06 7.68 24.08
CA LEU A 311 -4.92 8.53 24.90
C LEU A 311 -5.87 9.34 24.01
N SER A 312 -5.38 9.96 22.95
CA SER A 312 -6.18 10.71 21.99
C SER A 312 -7.26 9.84 21.33
N ARG A 313 -6.94 8.59 21.01
CA ARG A 313 -7.90 7.61 20.47
C ARG A 313 -8.91 7.13 21.51
N ARG A 314 -8.55 7.11 22.80
CA ARG A 314 -9.48 6.82 23.90
C ARG A 314 -10.41 8.00 24.19
N LEU A 315 -9.89 9.22 24.07
CA LEU A 315 -10.63 10.47 24.31
C LEU A 315 -11.50 10.87 23.11
N ASN A 316 -11.10 10.50 21.90
CA ASN A 316 -11.87 10.71 20.67
C ASN A 316 -12.21 9.34 20.08
N PRO A 317 -13.15 8.59 20.68
CA PRO A 317 -13.55 7.30 20.15
C PRO A 317 -14.02 7.48 18.70
N GLU A 318 -13.49 6.65 17.80
CA GLU A 318 -13.94 6.65 16.42
C GLU A 318 -15.45 6.39 16.36
N ASP A 319 -16.18 7.20 15.58
CA ASP A 319 -17.62 7.05 15.41
C ASP A 319 -17.94 5.60 14.99
N PRO A 320 -18.81 4.88 15.73
CA PRO A 320 -19.14 3.48 15.46
C PRO A 320 -19.71 3.29 14.05
N TYR A 321 -20.50 4.24 13.54
CA TYR A 321 -21.07 4.18 12.20
C TYR A 321 -20.03 4.43 11.11
N ARG A 322 -19.02 5.28 11.37
CA ARG A 322 -17.85 5.39 10.49
C ARG A 322 -17.10 4.07 10.40
N SER A 323 -16.86 3.39 11.54
CA SER A 323 -16.25 2.06 11.56
C SER A 323 -17.09 1.03 10.79
N LEU A 324 -18.41 1.07 10.94
CA LEU A 324 -19.33 0.20 10.21
C LEU A 324 -19.31 0.47 8.69
N HIS A 325 -19.31 1.73 8.27
CA HIS A 325 -19.18 2.10 6.86
C HIS A 325 -17.91 1.54 6.24
N GLN A 326 -16.76 1.75 6.89
CA GLN A 326 -15.46 1.30 6.40
C GLN A 326 -15.43 -0.23 6.20
N ILE A 327 -15.95 -1.01 7.16
CA ILE A 327 -15.94 -2.47 7.04
C ILE A 327 -16.89 -2.95 5.92
N LEU A 328 -18.03 -2.28 5.73
CA LEU A 328 -18.94 -2.61 4.63
C LEU A 328 -18.34 -2.30 3.26
N VAL A 329 -17.75 -1.11 3.10
CA VAL A 329 -17.04 -0.72 1.87
C VAL A 329 -15.94 -1.72 1.55
N HIS A 330 -15.15 -2.12 2.55
CA HIS A 330 -14.11 -3.09 2.33
C HIS A 330 -14.66 -4.48 1.96
N THR A 331 -15.72 -4.93 2.62
CA THR A 331 -16.38 -6.19 2.29
C THR A 331 -16.79 -6.22 0.81
N ILE A 332 -17.30 -5.10 0.29
CA ILE A 332 -17.63 -4.92 -1.13
C ILE A 332 -16.37 -4.96 -2.01
N LEU A 333 -15.29 -4.30 -1.59
CA LEU A 333 -14.03 -4.18 -2.34
C LEU A 333 -13.24 -5.48 -2.47
N ARG A 334 -13.38 -6.42 -1.53
CA ARG A 334 -12.65 -7.70 -1.58
C ARG A 334 -12.92 -8.52 -2.84
N ARG A 335 -14.16 -8.46 -3.35
CA ARG A 335 -14.58 -9.21 -4.55
C ARG A 335 -14.16 -10.70 -4.54
N THR A 336 -14.10 -11.28 -3.35
CA THR A 336 -13.89 -12.70 -3.10
C THR A 336 -15.18 -13.36 -2.67
N CYS A 337 -15.26 -14.68 -2.81
CA CYS A 337 -16.35 -15.46 -2.26
C CYS A 337 -16.38 -15.31 -0.74
N ALA A 338 -17.54 -15.04 -0.18
CA ALA A 338 -17.76 -15.00 1.26
C ALA A 338 -18.11 -16.39 1.83
N GLY A 339 -18.01 -17.46 1.02
CA GLY A 339 -18.23 -18.82 1.51
C GLY A 339 -17.13 -19.22 2.51
N PRO A 340 -17.47 -19.86 3.65
CA PRO A 340 -16.48 -20.33 4.61
C PRO A 340 -15.41 -21.19 3.94
N GLY A 341 -14.13 -20.85 4.13
CA GLY A 341 -12.98 -21.54 3.53
C GLY A 341 -12.84 -21.38 2.01
N CYS A 342 -13.66 -20.56 1.35
CA CYS A 342 -13.61 -20.38 -0.10
C CYS A 342 -12.76 -19.15 -0.46
N ALA A 343 -11.59 -19.38 -1.07
CA ALA A 343 -10.72 -18.31 -1.55
C ALA A 343 -11.03 -17.87 -3.00
N VAL A 344 -12.09 -18.42 -3.62
CA VAL A 344 -12.45 -18.13 -5.02
C VAL A 344 -12.76 -16.65 -5.21
N THR A 345 -12.17 -16.05 -6.23
CA THR A 345 -12.35 -14.65 -6.64
C THR A 345 -13.16 -14.56 -7.94
N GLU A 346 -13.65 -13.35 -8.29
CA GLU A 346 -14.27 -13.10 -9.62
C GLU A 346 -13.35 -13.52 -10.78
N ARG A 347 -12.03 -13.45 -10.57
CA ARG A 347 -11.03 -13.81 -11.57
C ARG A 347 -10.95 -15.31 -11.81
N ASP A 348 -10.92 -16.12 -10.74
CA ASP A 348 -10.77 -17.58 -10.83
C ASP A 348 -11.90 -18.20 -11.68
N ILE A 349 -13.10 -17.62 -11.62
CA ILE A 349 -14.27 -18.05 -12.38
C ILE A 349 -14.52 -17.23 -13.66
N SER A 350 -13.68 -16.23 -13.94
CA SER A 350 -13.81 -15.31 -15.09
C SER A 350 -15.21 -14.70 -15.27
N ARG A 351 -15.93 -14.46 -14.17
CA ARG A 351 -17.27 -13.86 -14.14
C ARG A 351 -17.51 -13.15 -12.81
N SER A 352 -18.46 -12.21 -12.78
CA SER A 352 -18.86 -11.57 -11.53
C SER A 352 -19.46 -12.59 -10.56
N LEU A 353 -19.09 -12.47 -9.29
CA LEU A 353 -19.65 -13.27 -8.21
C LEU A 353 -21.09 -12.80 -7.97
N SER A 354 -21.96 -13.74 -7.61
CA SER A 354 -23.36 -13.43 -7.32
C SER A 354 -23.46 -12.70 -5.99
N LEU A 355 -24.11 -11.54 -5.97
CA LEU A 355 -24.40 -10.81 -4.74
C LEU A 355 -25.54 -11.46 -3.96
N CYS A 356 -25.53 -11.32 -2.64
CA CYS A 356 -26.72 -11.60 -1.85
C CYS A 356 -27.89 -10.73 -2.34
N GLY A 357 -29.01 -11.35 -2.70
CA GLY A 357 -30.17 -10.62 -3.23
C GLY A 357 -30.85 -9.67 -2.24
N ARG A 358 -30.56 -9.80 -0.94
CA ARG A 358 -31.14 -8.94 0.12
C ARG A 358 -30.20 -7.78 0.49
N CYS A 359 -29.10 -8.06 1.19
CA CYS A 359 -28.19 -7.02 1.67
C CYS A 359 -27.26 -6.44 0.60
N ARG A 360 -27.01 -7.17 -0.51
CA ARG A 360 -26.06 -6.80 -1.58
C ARG A 360 -24.62 -6.49 -1.14
N ILE A 361 -24.22 -6.92 0.06
CA ILE A 361 -22.85 -6.75 0.58
C ILE A 361 -21.97 -7.95 0.22
N PHE A 362 -22.40 -9.17 0.52
CA PHE A 362 -21.60 -10.38 0.31
C PHE A 362 -21.73 -10.95 -1.11
N ARG A 363 -20.66 -11.58 -1.58
CA ARG A 363 -20.51 -12.19 -2.91
C ARG A 363 -20.24 -13.69 -2.84
N TYR A 364 -20.72 -14.45 -3.81
CA TYR A 364 -20.59 -15.90 -3.84
C TYR A 364 -20.27 -16.44 -5.23
N CYS A 365 -19.39 -17.44 -5.30
CA CYS A 365 -19.07 -18.13 -6.55
C CYS A 365 -20.14 -19.14 -6.95
N THR A 366 -20.87 -19.69 -5.98
CA THR A 366 -21.93 -20.68 -6.14
C THR A 366 -23.04 -20.48 -5.10
N GLN A 367 -24.24 -21.00 -5.40
CA GLN A 367 -25.34 -21.03 -4.44
C GLN A 367 -25.02 -21.88 -3.21
N THR A 368 -24.18 -22.91 -3.34
CA THR A 368 -23.72 -23.74 -2.22
C THR A 368 -22.89 -22.93 -1.23
N CYS A 369 -21.93 -22.13 -1.72
CA CYS A 369 -21.16 -21.22 -0.86
C CYS A 369 -22.07 -20.21 -0.15
N GLN A 370 -23.10 -19.70 -0.84
CA GLN A 370 -24.10 -18.82 -0.23
C GLN A 370 -24.88 -19.53 0.88
N LYS A 371 -25.40 -20.73 0.64
CA LYS A 371 -26.15 -21.51 1.64
C LYS A 371 -25.30 -21.86 2.86
N ASN A 372 -24.03 -22.21 2.64
CA ASN A 372 -23.11 -22.52 3.73
C ASN A 372 -22.81 -21.27 4.58
N HIS A 373 -22.47 -20.15 3.94
CA HIS A 373 -22.27 -18.88 4.65
C HIS A 373 -23.54 -18.42 5.38
N TRP A 374 -24.71 -18.56 4.74
CA TRP A 374 -26.01 -18.22 5.30
C TRP A 374 -26.27 -18.94 6.63
N ARG A 375 -25.95 -20.23 6.69
CA ARG A 375 -26.11 -21.05 7.91
C ARG A 375 -25.07 -20.74 8.98
N ALA A 376 -23.85 -20.37 8.58
CA ALA A 376 -22.75 -20.13 9.51
C ALA A 376 -22.89 -18.78 10.25
N SER A 377 -23.03 -17.69 9.51
CA SER A 377 -22.97 -16.32 10.08
C SER A 377 -23.80 -15.29 9.30
N HIS A 378 -24.01 -15.49 8.00
CA HIS A 378 -24.60 -14.43 7.17
C HIS A 378 -26.08 -14.16 7.46
N LYS A 379 -26.88 -15.12 7.92
CA LYS A 379 -28.30 -14.84 8.16
C LYS A 379 -28.51 -13.65 9.12
N SER A 380 -27.84 -13.66 10.27
CA SER A 380 -27.94 -12.58 11.27
C SER A 380 -27.39 -11.26 10.75
N SER A 381 -26.22 -11.26 10.10
CA SER A 381 -25.66 -10.04 9.53
C SER A 381 -26.48 -9.50 8.36
N CYS A 382 -27.09 -10.36 7.53
CA CYS A 382 -27.98 -9.94 6.46
C CYS A 382 -29.22 -9.24 7.00
N ASP A 383 -29.85 -9.81 8.02
CA ASP A 383 -31.06 -9.24 8.62
C ASP A 383 -30.74 -7.88 9.27
N ALA A 384 -29.63 -7.77 9.99
CA ALA A 384 -29.13 -6.51 10.56
C ALA A 384 -28.86 -5.44 9.50
N LEU A 385 -28.20 -5.80 8.38
CA LEU A 385 -27.91 -4.86 7.30
C LEU A 385 -29.18 -4.43 6.56
N CYS A 386 -30.16 -5.31 6.38
CA CYS A 386 -31.45 -4.95 5.83
C CYS A 386 -32.19 -3.97 6.76
N MET A 387 -32.16 -4.21 8.07
CA MET A 387 -32.71 -3.28 9.07
C MET A 387 -32.04 -1.91 8.99
N LEU A 388 -30.69 -1.87 8.97
CA LEU A 388 -29.89 -0.65 8.82
C LEU A 388 -30.30 0.15 7.58
N PHE A 389 -30.32 -0.48 6.40
CA PHE A 389 -30.63 0.18 5.14
C PHE A 389 -32.08 0.68 5.08
N ASN A 390 -33.02 -0.08 5.63
CA ASN A 390 -34.42 0.35 5.71
C ASN A 390 -34.58 1.56 6.65
N ALA A 391 -33.95 1.54 7.82
CA ALA A 391 -34.07 2.62 8.81
C ALA A 391 -33.38 3.92 8.38
N THR A 392 -32.27 3.82 7.64
CA THR A 392 -31.52 4.97 7.12
C THR A 392 -32.07 5.53 5.80
N GLY A 393 -32.98 4.81 5.14
CA GLY A 393 -33.45 5.14 3.80
C GLY A 393 -32.40 4.94 2.70
N ILE A 394 -31.24 4.37 3.02
CA ILE A 394 -30.17 4.07 2.06
C ILE A 394 -30.53 2.77 1.36
N SER A 395 -30.83 2.81 0.06
CA SER A 395 -31.07 1.58 -0.69
C SER A 395 -29.80 0.71 -0.72
N SER A 396 -29.93 -0.59 -0.47
CA SER A 396 -28.80 -1.53 -0.57
C SER A 396 -28.17 -1.60 -1.96
N SER A 397 -28.89 -1.16 -3.01
CA SER A 397 -28.33 -1.01 -4.36
C SER A 397 -27.63 0.33 -4.60
N GLN A 398 -27.90 1.35 -3.79
CA GLN A 398 -27.23 2.66 -3.85
C GLN A 398 -25.95 2.68 -3.02
N PHE A 399 -25.91 1.92 -1.92
CA PHE A 399 -24.70 1.79 -1.12
C PHE A 399 -23.56 1.17 -1.94
N SER A 400 -22.45 1.89 -2.03
CA SER A 400 -21.28 1.51 -2.84
C SER A 400 -20.00 2.05 -2.22
N VAL A 401 -18.86 1.72 -2.82
CA VAL A 401 -17.54 2.24 -2.40
C VAL A 401 -17.46 3.77 -2.48
N ALA A 402 -18.25 4.39 -3.34
CA ALA A 402 -18.30 5.85 -3.50
C ALA A 402 -19.29 6.54 -2.56
N PHE A 403 -20.03 5.79 -1.74
CA PHE A 403 -21.01 6.38 -0.83
C PHE A 403 -20.30 7.17 0.28
N PRO A 404 -20.56 8.47 0.47
CA PRO A 404 -19.82 9.28 1.44
C PRO A 404 -20.00 8.79 2.88
N VAL A 405 -18.88 8.73 3.62
CA VAL A 405 -18.88 8.25 5.01
C VAL A 405 -19.68 9.16 5.94
N ASP A 406 -19.65 10.47 5.69
CA ASP A 406 -20.35 11.45 6.53
C ASP A 406 -21.87 11.36 6.32
N GLU A 407 -22.33 11.22 5.06
CA GLU A 407 -23.76 11.00 4.75
C GLU A 407 -24.28 9.72 5.39
N PHE A 408 -23.50 8.63 5.35
CA PHE A 408 -23.87 7.37 6.01
C PHE A 408 -24.00 7.55 7.53
N THR A 409 -23.03 8.23 8.14
CA THR A 409 -22.98 8.46 9.58
C THR A 409 -24.15 9.32 10.05
N ILE A 410 -24.45 10.40 9.32
CA ILE A 410 -25.60 11.28 9.58
C ILE A 410 -26.91 10.49 9.48
N ALA A 411 -27.09 9.69 8.42
CA ALA A 411 -28.29 8.89 8.24
C ALA A 411 -28.48 7.85 9.37
N CYS A 412 -27.41 7.19 9.81
CA CYS A 412 -27.46 6.25 10.92
C CYS A 412 -27.87 6.92 12.25
N ARG A 413 -27.33 8.11 12.52
CA ARG A 413 -27.70 8.89 13.72
C ARG A 413 -29.17 9.36 13.65
N ALA A 414 -29.65 9.75 12.48
CA ALA A 414 -31.04 10.16 12.27
C ALA A 414 -32.06 9.00 12.43
N ALA A 415 -31.65 7.76 12.19
CA ALA A 415 -32.52 6.58 12.23
C ALA A 415 -32.99 6.17 13.64
N ARG A 416 -32.38 6.70 14.72
CA ARG A 416 -32.78 6.47 16.13
C ARG A 416 -33.01 4.99 16.48
N PHE A 417 -31.99 4.16 16.24
CA PHE A 417 -32.01 2.73 16.56
C PHE A 417 -32.31 2.46 18.04
N SER A 418 -33.12 1.44 18.32
CA SER A 418 -33.35 0.96 19.68
C SER A 418 -32.10 0.29 20.26
N GLY A 419 -32.03 0.09 21.58
CA GLY A 419 -30.91 -0.64 22.20
C GLY A 419 -30.74 -2.07 21.66
N GLU A 420 -31.84 -2.72 21.25
CA GLU A 420 -31.81 -4.04 20.61
C GLU A 420 -31.25 -3.96 19.18
N ASP A 421 -31.62 -2.92 18.42
CA ASP A 421 -31.08 -2.67 17.09
C ASP A 421 -29.57 -2.40 17.14
N ILE A 422 -29.11 -1.57 18.08
CA ILE A 422 -27.69 -1.31 18.32
C ILE A 422 -26.92 -2.60 18.63
N SER A 423 -27.46 -3.45 19.51
CA SER A 423 -26.84 -4.74 19.82
C SER A 423 -26.78 -5.65 18.59
N THR A 424 -27.82 -5.62 17.75
CA THR A 424 -27.90 -6.38 16.51
C THR A 424 -26.87 -5.90 15.48
N LEU A 425 -26.70 -4.58 15.33
CA LEU A 425 -25.68 -3.97 14.47
C LEU A 425 -24.28 -4.28 14.95
N ALA A 426 -24.03 -4.22 16.26
CA ALA A 426 -22.74 -4.55 16.86
C ALA A 426 -22.33 -6.00 16.57
N ARG A 427 -23.27 -6.95 16.73
CA ARG A 427 -23.04 -8.36 16.41
C ARG A 427 -22.77 -8.56 14.92
N ALA A 428 -23.53 -7.89 14.05
CA ALA A 428 -23.32 -7.96 12.61
C ALA A 428 -21.94 -7.39 12.23
N TYR A 429 -21.55 -6.25 12.80
CA TYR A 429 -20.22 -5.67 12.66
C TYR A 429 -19.14 -6.65 13.11
N GLY A 430 -19.35 -7.35 14.24
CA GLY A 430 -18.43 -8.35 14.75
C GLY A 430 -18.24 -9.54 13.82
N LEU A 431 -19.33 -10.09 13.30
CA LEU A 431 -19.31 -11.19 12.33
C LEU A 431 -18.64 -10.78 11.01
N ILE A 432 -19.00 -9.61 10.46
CA ILE A 432 -18.37 -9.10 9.24
C ILE A 432 -16.88 -8.89 9.46
N SER A 433 -16.49 -8.32 10.60
CA SER A 433 -15.09 -8.05 10.93
C SER A 433 -14.28 -9.32 11.19
N ALA A 434 -14.90 -10.40 11.70
CA ALA A 434 -14.27 -11.72 11.81
C ALA A 434 -14.08 -12.38 10.43
N ASP A 435 -15.04 -12.20 9.52
CA ASP A 435 -14.98 -12.73 8.14
C ASP A 435 -14.08 -11.90 7.21
N VAL A 436 -13.76 -10.65 7.60
CA VAL A 436 -13.00 -9.68 6.82
C VAL A 436 -11.67 -9.38 7.52
N PRO A 437 -10.52 -9.77 6.97
CA PRO A 437 -9.21 -9.60 7.59
C PRO A 437 -8.69 -8.14 7.58
N MET A 438 -9.59 -7.14 7.54
CA MET A 438 -9.26 -5.71 7.42
C MET A 438 -8.56 -5.11 8.61
N LYS A 439 -8.84 -5.64 9.78
CA LYS A 439 -8.35 -5.05 11.01
C LYS A 439 -7.32 -5.98 11.63
N ALA A 440 -6.24 -5.36 12.09
CA ALA A 440 -5.10 -5.86 12.85
C ALA A 440 -5.42 -6.78 14.05
N LEU A 441 -6.69 -7.13 14.29
CA LEU A 441 -7.18 -7.95 15.39
C LEU A 441 -7.96 -9.15 14.79
N HIS A 442 -7.36 -10.34 14.78
CA HIS A 442 -8.05 -11.61 14.65
C HIS A 442 -8.71 -11.76 16.02
N GLY A 443 -9.92 -11.25 16.10
CA GLY A 443 -10.79 -11.43 17.24
C GLY A 443 -11.88 -12.41 16.84
N ALA A 444 -12.37 -13.15 17.83
CA ALA A 444 -13.70 -13.73 17.70
C ALA A 444 -14.72 -12.59 17.46
N ALA A 445 -15.84 -12.88 16.83
CA ALA A 445 -16.85 -11.87 16.48
C ALA A 445 -17.28 -11.03 17.70
N GLU A 446 -17.27 -11.64 18.88
CA GLU A 446 -17.59 -11.06 20.18
C GLU A 446 -16.62 -9.93 20.58
N THR A 447 -15.32 -10.07 20.26
CA THR A 447 -14.33 -9.03 20.55
C THR A 447 -14.63 -7.77 19.73
N TRP A 448 -14.97 -7.95 18.46
CA TRP A 448 -15.31 -6.84 17.57
C TRP A 448 -16.64 -6.19 17.93
N GLU A 449 -17.63 -6.99 18.30
CA GLU A 449 -18.90 -6.53 18.86
C GLU A 449 -18.67 -5.66 20.10
N ALA A 450 -17.85 -6.12 21.05
CA ALA A 450 -17.53 -5.38 22.27
C ALA A 450 -16.78 -4.07 21.99
N ILE A 451 -15.86 -4.05 21.03
CA ILE A 451 -15.15 -2.82 20.60
C ILE A 451 -16.17 -1.81 20.05
N TRP A 452 -17.04 -2.25 19.15
CA TRP A 452 -18.02 -1.38 18.51
C TRP A 452 -19.05 -0.83 19.51
N LEU A 453 -19.55 -1.66 20.44
CA LEU A 453 -20.44 -1.21 21.52
C LEU A 453 -19.77 -0.19 22.44
N ARG A 454 -18.47 -0.35 22.72
CA ARG A 454 -17.71 0.62 23.53
C ARG A 454 -17.62 1.97 22.82
N GLN A 455 -17.33 1.97 21.51
CA GLN A 455 -17.32 3.18 20.68
C GLN A 455 -18.69 3.86 20.68
N PHE A 456 -19.76 3.08 20.52
CA PHE A 456 -21.12 3.60 20.53
C PHE A 456 -21.49 4.28 21.85
N ARG A 457 -21.26 3.63 22.99
CA ARG A 457 -21.58 4.19 24.31
C ARG A 457 -20.77 5.44 24.62
N ALA A 458 -19.48 5.45 24.27
CA ALA A 458 -18.64 6.62 24.50
C ALA A 458 -19.13 7.86 23.74
N GLY A 459 -19.67 7.67 22.52
CA GLY A 459 -20.27 8.77 21.75
C GLY A 459 -21.64 9.24 22.26
N GLU A 460 -22.37 8.42 23.04
CA GLU A 460 -23.61 8.85 23.69
C GLU A 460 -23.33 9.75 24.88
N ASP A 461 -22.26 9.52 25.66
CA ASP A 461 -21.96 10.31 26.86
C ASP A 461 -21.51 11.76 26.53
N GLU A 462 -21.02 12.01 25.31
CA GLU A 462 -20.54 13.33 24.88
C GLU A 462 -21.66 14.29 24.46
N VAL A 463 -22.87 13.81 24.16
CA VAL A 463 -24.00 14.69 23.77
C VAL A 463 -24.58 15.36 25.02
N PRO A 464 -24.42 16.68 25.21
CA PRO A 464 -24.90 17.39 26.39
C PRO A 464 -26.40 17.15 26.58
N SER A 465 -26.82 16.91 27.81
CA SER A 465 -28.21 16.61 28.18
C SER A 465 -29.23 17.70 27.81
N HIS A 466 -28.77 18.87 27.36
CA HIS A 466 -29.62 19.96 26.88
C HIS A 466 -30.09 19.82 25.42
N GLU A 467 -29.54 18.86 24.64
CA GLU A 467 -29.92 18.61 23.24
C GLU A 467 -30.69 17.30 23.01
N ARG A 468 -30.97 16.51 24.07
CA ARG A 468 -31.69 15.22 23.96
C ARG A 468 -33.20 15.34 24.13
#